data_AF-A0A7J4V639-F1
#
_entry.id   AF-A0A7J4V639-F1
#
_cell.length_a   1.000
_cell.length_b   1.000
_cell.length_c   1.000
_cell.angle_alpha   90.00
_cell.angle_beta   90.00
_cell.angle_gamma   90.00
#
_symmetry.space_group_name_H-M   'P 1'
#
loop_
_entity.id
_entity.type
_entity.pdbx_description
1 polymer ?
#
loop_
_entity_poly.entity_id
_entity_poly.type
_entity_poly.pdbx_seq_one_letter_code
_entity_poly.pdbx_strand_id
1 'polypeptide(L)'
;MNYEAQAPGMGAGMKGSNTVVNDTTQIDNGYSAELLIYLDSLGYGPNVTSVPVMINIFDPDMYHTGMTPWVAPGTFYKTWWGSEWGSAYRDLAFYQDPQSVNVYQAVNPITVDGNLSEPDWAYPSQYLVFGPKPPLTSPGNSVTSTVLVWNKLIDTTWTPLKFLRIGNKLYIGFSSYDKQVCKFGDSWEGDGLFMKIKDAGGQDKEYKLYFNAAGPNTNMVYEASVANSGAGVGVKRPGTIVNDTTQVDNGYTAELMIDLAVLGYTTPPQTVQVMMNIFDPDFYHAGMTSWGTVGSMHKTFWGSEWGSSFRTLNLTNMSTPVELTLFTAKAVNGNVELSWTTASESNNAGFQIERSIDGL
;
A
#
# COMPACT_ATOMS: atom_id res chain seq x y z
N MET A 1 20.48 23.57 -16.55
CA MET A 1 20.37 22.35 -17.39
C MET A 1 19.47 22.67 -18.57
N ASN A 2 19.77 22.12 -19.74
CA ASN A 2 18.90 22.21 -20.91
C ASN A 2 18.04 20.95 -20.98
N TYR A 3 16.75 21.11 -21.23
CA TYR A 3 15.87 20.00 -21.55
C TYR A 3 15.85 19.81 -23.07
N GLU A 4 16.19 18.62 -23.53
CA GLU A 4 16.10 18.21 -24.92
C GLU A 4 15.29 16.92 -24.99
N ALA A 5 14.28 16.86 -25.85
CA ALA A 5 13.46 15.68 -25.97
C ALA A 5 12.95 15.47 -27.39
N GLN A 6 12.77 14.19 -27.71
CA GLN A 6 12.11 13.73 -28.94
C GLN A 6 10.60 13.55 -28.76
N ALA A 7 10.09 13.80 -27.55
CA ALA A 7 8.68 13.73 -27.20
C ALA A 7 8.27 14.93 -26.32
N PRO A 8 6.99 15.33 -26.35
CA PRO A 8 6.45 16.36 -25.46
C PRO A 8 6.71 16.06 -23.97
N GLY A 9 7.19 17.08 -23.27
CA GLY A 9 7.50 17.02 -21.85
C GLY A 9 8.17 18.30 -21.38
N MET A 10 8.63 18.29 -20.14
CA MET A 10 9.36 19.39 -19.52
C MET A 10 10.47 18.85 -18.63
N GLY A 11 11.54 19.60 -18.46
CA GLY A 11 12.58 19.27 -17.50
C GLY A 11 13.10 20.53 -16.84
N ALA A 12 13.43 20.41 -15.56
CA ALA A 12 14.11 21.45 -14.81
C ALA A 12 15.26 20.82 -14.03
N GLY A 13 16.28 21.62 -13.73
CA GLY A 13 17.39 21.14 -12.94
C GLY A 13 18.04 22.29 -12.18
N MET A 14 18.44 22.00 -10.95
CA MET A 14 19.07 22.94 -10.05
C MET A 14 20.48 22.44 -9.74
N LYS A 15 21.45 23.34 -9.82
CA LYS A 15 22.80 23.08 -9.34
C LYS A 15 22.83 23.19 -7.82
N GLY A 16 23.64 22.37 -7.16
CA GLY A 16 23.91 22.50 -5.74
C GLY A 16 24.43 23.89 -5.37
N SER A 17 24.27 24.29 -4.11
CA SER A 17 24.82 25.55 -3.61
C SER A 17 26.31 25.63 -3.91
N ASN A 18 26.80 26.78 -4.35
CA ASN A 18 28.21 27.01 -4.71
C ASN A 18 28.76 26.19 -5.91
N THR A 19 27.96 25.33 -6.54
CA THR A 19 28.35 24.70 -7.81
C THR A 19 28.51 25.74 -8.92
N VAL A 20 29.65 25.72 -9.60
CA VAL A 20 29.91 26.50 -10.82
C VAL A 20 30.08 25.53 -11.98
N VAL A 21 29.10 25.50 -12.88
CA VAL A 21 29.08 24.57 -14.02
C VAL A 21 30.24 24.89 -14.97
N ASN A 22 30.94 23.85 -15.44
CA ASN A 22 32.11 23.93 -16.32
C ASN A 22 33.34 24.63 -15.69
N ASP A 23 33.44 24.68 -14.37
CA ASP A 23 34.63 25.14 -13.65
C ASP A 23 35.36 23.94 -13.03
N THR A 24 36.56 23.64 -13.55
CA THR A 24 37.37 22.50 -13.10
C THR A 24 38.28 22.83 -11.92
N THR A 25 38.20 24.05 -11.38
CA THR A 25 39.04 24.51 -10.28
C THR A 25 38.38 24.39 -8.90
N GLN A 26 37.09 24.03 -8.87
CA GLN A 26 36.28 23.94 -7.66
C GLN A 26 35.54 22.61 -7.62
N ILE A 27 35.34 22.08 -6.42
CA ILE A 27 34.49 20.92 -6.20
C ILE A 27 33.03 21.39 -6.23
N ASP A 28 32.18 20.74 -7.02
CA ASP A 28 30.76 21.02 -7.02
C ASP A 28 30.02 20.34 -5.84
N ASN A 29 28.81 20.82 -5.57
CA ASN A 29 27.90 20.22 -4.60
C ASN A 29 26.74 19.49 -5.31
N GLY A 30 27.03 18.84 -6.44
CA GLY A 30 26.09 18.06 -7.22
C GLY A 30 24.96 18.88 -7.87
N TYR A 31 23.90 18.18 -8.24
CA TYR A 31 22.70 18.74 -8.85
C TYR A 31 21.46 17.91 -8.54
N SER A 32 20.28 18.52 -8.72
CA SER A 32 19.01 17.82 -8.79
C SER A 32 18.34 18.12 -10.12
N ALA A 33 17.58 17.17 -10.64
CA ALA A 33 16.80 17.33 -11.86
C ALA A 33 15.43 16.69 -11.69
N GLU A 34 14.44 17.28 -12.34
CA GLU A 34 13.09 16.74 -12.46
C GLU A 34 12.69 16.72 -13.93
N LEU A 35 11.88 15.72 -14.28
CA LEU A 35 11.42 15.51 -15.64
C LEU A 35 9.94 15.13 -15.64
N LEU A 36 9.18 15.82 -16.49
CA LEU A 36 7.81 15.52 -16.85
C LEU A 36 7.80 14.95 -18.27
N ILE A 37 7.30 13.73 -18.43
CA ILE A 37 7.08 13.08 -19.72
C ILE A 37 5.57 12.92 -19.91
N TYR A 38 5.05 13.44 -21.03
CA TYR A 38 3.64 13.26 -21.38
C TYR A 38 3.43 11.88 -22.01
N LEU A 39 2.96 10.92 -21.22
CA LEU A 39 2.83 9.51 -21.62
C LEU A 39 1.79 9.29 -22.75
N ASP A 40 0.73 10.09 -22.76
CA ASP A 40 -0.28 10.11 -23.82
C ASP A 40 0.32 10.48 -25.18
N SER A 41 1.28 11.40 -25.21
CA SER A 41 2.02 11.76 -26.42
C SER A 41 2.90 10.62 -26.96
N LEU A 42 3.25 9.66 -26.11
CA LEU A 42 3.97 8.44 -26.46
C LEU A 42 3.02 7.27 -26.82
N GLY A 43 1.71 7.51 -26.81
CA GLY A 43 0.69 6.51 -27.13
C GLY A 43 0.22 5.66 -25.95
N TYR A 44 0.64 5.96 -24.72
CA TYR A 44 0.13 5.27 -23.53
C TYR A 44 -1.25 5.80 -23.15
N GLY A 45 -2.19 4.88 -22.95
CA GLY A 45 -3.54 5.20 -22.48
C GLY A 45 -3.61 5.43 -20.96
N PRO A 46 -4.76 5.91 -20.45
CA PRO A 46 -4.96 6.23 -19.04
C PRO A 46 -4.87 5.02 -18.09
N ASN A 47 -4.90 3.79 -18.63
CA ASN A 47 -4.84 2.55 -17.88
C ASN A 47 -3.48 1.84 -18.00
N VAL A 48 -2.43 2.53 -18.47
CA VAL A 48 -1.08 1.96 -18.52
C VAL A 48 -0.60 1.65 -17.10
N THR A 49 -0.17 0.41 -16.86
CA THR A 49 0.26 -0.08 -15.53
C THR A 49 1.77 -0.09 -15.35
N SER A 50 2.52 0.12 -16.42
CA SER A 50 3.95 0.37 -16.38
C SER A 50 4.41 0.98 -17.70
N VAL A 51 5.52 1.71 -17.65
CA VAL A 51 6.23 2.11 -18.86
C VAL A 51 7.67 1.61 -18.81
N PRO A 52 8.17 1.01 -19.90
CA PRO A 52 9.58 0.66 -19.99
C PRO A 52 10.41 1.93 -20.09
N VAL A 53 11.40 2.05 -19.21
CA VAL A 53 12.37 3.15 -19.18
C VAL A 53 13.79 2.61 -19.17
N MET A 54 14.70 3.41 -19.69
CA MET A 54 16.13 3.31 -19.43
C MET A 54 16.58 4.68 -18.95
N ILE A 55 17.30 4.71 -17.83
CA ILE A 55 17.74 5.96 -17.22
C ILE A 55 19.26 5.92 -17.17
N ASN A 56 19.90 6.95 -17.74
CA ASN A 56 21.32 7.14 -17.72
C ASN A 56 21.63 8.47 -17.02
N ILE A 57 22.55 8.43 -16.06
CA ILE A 57 23.08 9.60 -15.38
C ILE A 57 24.57 9.64 -15.69
N PHE A 58 25.03 10.80 -16.17
CA PHE A 58 26.40 11.02 -16.57
C PHE A 58 27.01 12.15 -15.76
N ASP A 59 28.14 11.87 -15.13
CA ASP A 59 28.88 12.79 -14.30
C ASP A 59 30.31 12.99 -14.86
N PRO A 60 30.49 13.97 -15.77
CA PRO A 60 31.79 14.25 -16.37
C PRO A 60 32.60 15.23 -15.53
N ASP A 61 33.48 14.69 -14.70
CA ASP A 61 34.45 15.46 -13.94
C ASP A 61 35.57 16.04 -14.80
N MET A 62 36.01 17.25 -14.45
CA MET A 62 37.17 17.90 -15.07
C MET A 62 37.02 18.16 -16.58
N TYR A 63 35.80 18.10 -17.12
CA TYR A 63 35.46 18.55 -18.46
C TYR A 63 34.85 19.96 -18.42
N HIS A 64 35.25 20.80 -19.37
CA HIS A 64 34.62 22.11 -19.61
C HIS A 64 34.47 22.38 -21.11
N THR A 65 33.81 23.48 -21.44
CA THR A 65 33.58 23.88 -22.84
C THR A 65 34.91 23.97 -23.61
N GLY A 66 34.97 23.30 -24.75
CA GLY A 66 36.13 23.31 -25.65
C GLY A 66 37.14 22.16 -25.45
N MET A 67 36.97 21.31 -24.44
CA MET A 67 37.82 20.13 -24.27
C MET A 67 37.46 19.01 -25.25
N THR A 68 38.48 18.26 -25.70
CA THR A 68 38.27 17.01 -26.43
C THR A 68 37.80 15.92 -25.45
N PRO A 69 36.66 15.25 -25.71
CA PRO A 69 36.21 14.14 -24.88
C PRO A 69 37.25 13.03 -24.79
N TRP A 70 37.27 12.30 -23.67
CA TRP A 70 38.13 11.13 -23.41
C TRP A 70 39.63 11.43 -23.31
N VAL A 71 40.00 12.67 -22.96
CA VAL A 71 41.39 13.10 -22.80
C VAL A 71 41.63 13.61 -21.38
N ALA A 72 42.81 13.31 -20.82
CA ALA A 72 43.23 13.80 -19.52
C ALA A 72 43.26 15.34 -19.45
N PRO A 73 42.94 15.97 -18.30
CA PRO A 73 42.66 15.33 -17.00
C PRO A 73 41.21 14.86 -16.80
N GLY A 74 40.36 14.93 -17.83
CA GLY A 74 38.94 14.59 -17.75
C GLY A 74 38.68 13.15 -17.31
N THR A 75 37.82 12.98 -16.30
CA THR A 75 37.30 11.68 -15.85
C THR A 75 35.78 11.72 -15.89
N PHE A 76 35.13 10.56 -15.83
CA PHE A 76 33.68 10.54 -15.78
C PHE A 76 33.17 9.29 -15.10
N TYR A 77 31.99 9.39 -14.54
CA TYR A 77 31.22 8.26 -14.06
C TYR A 77 29.87 8.19 -14.79
N LYS A 78 29.49 6.98 -15.20
CA LYS A 78 28.18 6.70 -15.80
C LYS A 78 27.48 5.66 -14.96
N THR A 79 26.24 5.96 -14.60
CA THR A 79 25.34 4.98 -13.99
C THR A 79 24.10 4.85 -14.84
N TRP A 80 23.59 3.62 -14.93
CA TRP A 80 22.38 3.33 -15.68
C TRP A 80 21.46 2.37 -14.95
N TRP A 81 20.16 2.56 -15.16
CA TRP A 81 19.13 1.60 -14.82
C TRP A 81 18.49 1.09 -16.11
N GLY A 82 18.65 -0.21 -16.37
CA GLY A 82 18.37 -0.80 -17.69
C GLY A 82 19.65 -1.03 -18.48
N SER A 83 19.89 -0.19 -19.48
CA SER A 83 21.05 -0.24 -20.36
C SER A 83 21.49 1.17 -20.74
N GLU A 84 22.79 1.36 -21.00
CA GLU A 84 23.30 2.63 -21.53
C GLU A 84 22.78 2.89 -22.95
N TRP A 85 22.93 1.92 -23.86
CA TRP A 85 22.55 2.02 -25.28
C TRP A 85 22.07 0.69 -25.89
N GLY A 86 21.78 -0.30 -25.05
CA GLY A 86 21.31 -1.63 -25.47
C GLY A 86 19.79 -1.75 -25.49
N SER A 87 19.31 -2.99 -25.47
CA SER A 87 17.88 -3.32 -25.53
C SER A 87 17.26 -3.65 -24.17
N ALA A 88 18.00 -3.51 -23.07
CA ALA A 88 17.53 -3.89 -21.74
C ALA A 88 16.83 -2.73 -21.03
N TYR A 89 15.50 -2.70 -21.07
CA TYR A 89 14.66 -1.74 -20.36
C TYR A 89 14.34 -2.20 -18.93
N ARG A 90 13.80 -1.29 -18.12
CA ARG A 90 13.21 -1.56 -16.81
C ARG A 90 11.83 -0.95 -16.74
N ASP A 91 10.89 -1.65 -16.12
CA ASP A 91 9.53 -1.13 -16.00
C ASP A 91 9.41 -0.18 -14.82
N LEU A 92 9.00 1.05 -15.10
CA LEU A 92 8.49 1.98 -14.11
C LEU A 92 6.98 1.70 -13.97
N ALA A 93 6.59 0.99 -12.91
CA ALA A 93 5.20 0.61 -12.68
C ALA A 93 4.34 1.81 -12.23
N PHE A 94 3.18 1.97 -12.84
CA PHE A 94 2.14 2.93 -12.50
C PHE A 94 0.90 2.17 -12.00
N TYR A 95 0.24 2.66 -10.96
CA TYR A 95 -1.07 2.15 -10.50
C TYR A 95 -1.21 0.61 -10.46
N GLN A 96 -0.75 0.03 -9.35
CA GLN A 96 -0.66 -1.42 -9.16
C GLN A 96 -2.04 -1.98 -8.80
N ASP A 97 -2.80 -2.53 -9.74
CA ASP A 97 -3.88 -3.52 -9.49
C ASP A 97 -3.25 -4.93 -9.52
N PRO A 98 -2.66 -5.39 -8.40
CA PRO A 98 -1.96 -6.66 -8.40
C PRO A 98 -2.95 -7.79 -8.66
N GLN A 99 -2.65 -8.69 -9.59
CA GLN A 99 -3.44 -9.92 -9.76
C GLN A 99 -3.31 -10.85 -8.53
N SER A 100 -2.22 -10.69 -7.76
CA SER A 100 -2.02 -11.41 -6.51
C SER A 100 -1.24 -10.60 -5.47
N VAL A 101 -1.54 -10.81 -4.19
CA VAL A 101 -0.79 -10.25 -3.05
C VAL A 101 -0.25 -11.39 -2.19
N ASN A 102 0.98 -11.25 -1.69
CA ASN A 102 1.57 -12.21 -0.77
C ASN A 102 1.04 -12.00 0.65
N VAL A 103 0.59 -13.08 1.29
CA VAL A 103 0.17 -13.12 2.69
C VAL A 103 1.28 -13.77 3.51
N TYR A 104 1.79 -13.03 4.49
CA TYR A 104 2.87 -13.49 5.38
C TYR A 104 2.29 -14.21 6.60
N GLN A 105 3.06 -15.16 7.13
CA GLN A 105 2.76 -15.79 8.39
C GLN A 105 3.10 -14.83 9.53
N ALA A 106 2.11 -14.49 10.35
CA ALA A 106 2.37 -13.72 11.56
C ALA A 106 3.14 -14.57 12.57
N VAL A 107 4.07 -13.93 13.27
CA VAL A 107 4.94 -14.57 14.27
C VAL A 107 4.41 -14.41 15.69
N ASN A 108 3.60 -13.38 15.93
CA ASN A 108 2.86 -13.18 17.17
C ASN A 108 1.38 -13.60 17.00
N PRO A 109 0.69 -13.98 18.08
CA PRO A 109 -0.76 -14.15 18.05
C PRO A 109 -1.45 -12.86 17.58
N ILE A 110 -2.45 -13.00 16.71
CA ILE A 110 -3.35 -11.91 16.30
C ILE A 110 -4.64 -12.01 17.09
N THR A 111 -5.02 -10.95 17.79
CA THR A 111 -6.31 -10.83 18.49
C THR A 111 -7.25 -10.03 17.62
N VAL A 112 -8.42 -10.57 17.27
CA VAL A 112 -9.41 -9.84 16.48
C VAL A 112 -10.14 -8.85 17.39
N ASP A 113 -9.58 -7.67 17.56
CA ASP A 113 -10.13 -6.61 18.43
C ASP A 113 -10.36 -5.28 17.69
N GLY A 114 -9.89 -5.18 16.45
CA GLY A 114 -10.03 -4.03 15.57
C GLY A 114 -9.01 -2.92 15.84
N ASN A 115 -8.08 -3.06 16.79
CA ASN A 115 -7.09 -2.04 17.13
C ASN A 115 -5.85 -2.09 16.24
N LEU A 116 -5.57 -3.22 15.59
CA LEU A 116 -4.38 -3.43 14.76
C LEU A 116 -3.07 -3.15 15.54
N SER A 117 -3.05 -3.50 16.82
CA SER A 117 -1.97 -3.14 17.74
C SER A 117 -0.80 -4.14 17.73
N GLU A 118 -0.99 -5.30 17.12
CA GLU A 118 0.01 -6.34 17.01
C GLU A 118 1.18 -5.91 16.11
N PRO A 119 2.43 -6.23 16.49
CA PRO A 119 3.62 -5.83 15.72
C PRO A 119 3.59 -6.27 14.26
N ASP A 120 2.99 -7.44 13.97
CA ASP A 120 2.88 -7.97 12.62
C ASP A 120 2.08 -7.08 11.67
N TRP A 121 1.11 -6.28 12.17
CA TRP A 121 0.37 -5.32 11.36
C TRP A 121 1.23 -4.11 10.94
N ALA A 122 2.22 -3.75 11.76
CA ALA A 122 3.13 -2.65 11.49
C ALA A 122 4.18 -3.00 10.42
N TYR A 123 4.49 -4.30 10.23
CA TYR A 123 5.48 -4.75 9.24
C TYR A 123 5.17 -4.18 7.83
N PRO A 124 6.17 -3.63 7.11
CA PRO A 124 5.99 -3.04 5.77
C PRO A 124 5.85 -4.11 4.67
N SER A 125 4.83 -4.97 4.78
CA SER A 125 4.40 -5.85 3.69
C SER A 125 3.58 -5.10 2.64
N GLN A 126 3.42 -5.70 1.46
CA GLN A 126 2.44 -5.24 0.47
C GLN A 126 1.06 -5.08 1.11
N TYR A 127 0.38 -4.01 0.72
CA TYR A 127 -0.98 -3.70 1.14
C TYR A 127 -1.77 -3.13 -0.03
N LEU A 128 -3.10 -3.25 0.02
CA LEU A 128 -4.03 -2.64 -0.93
C LEU A 128 -4.52 -1.31 -0.37
N VAL A 129 -4.80 -0.33 -1.22
CA VAL A 129 -5.42 0.92 -0.82
C VAL A 129 -6.67 1.18 -1.63
N PHE A 130 -7.79 1.14 -0.93
CA PHE A 130 -9.13 1.45 -1.43
C PHE A 130 -9.39 2.95 -1.32
N GLY A 131 -10.18 3.54 -2.22
CA GLY A 131 -10.48 4.97 -2.27
C GLY A 131 -10.15 5.66 -3.61
N PRO A 132 -10.72 6.84 -3.95
CA PRO A 132 -10.57 7.49 -5.25
C PRO A 132 -9.21 8.16 -5.48
N LYS A 133 -8.47 8.51 -4.43
CA LYS A 133 -7.19 9.24 -4.50
C LYS A 133 -6.25 8.91 -3.33
N PRO A 134 -5.91 7.64 -3.11
CA PRO A 134 -5.06 7.28 -1.99
C PRO A 134 -3.65 7.86 -2.14
N PRO A 135 -3.00 8.29 -1.04
CA PRO A 135 -1.56 8.51 -1.05
C PRO A 135 -0.88 7.15 -1.23
N LEU A 136 -0.44 6.85 -2.46
CA LEU A 136 0.26 5.60 -2.76
C LEU A 136 1.77 5.78 -2.56
N THR A 137 2.30 5.07 -1.59
CA THR A 137 3.74 4.89 -1.37
C THR A 137 4.06 3.41 -1.43
N SER A 138 5.21 3.03 -1.98
CA SER A 138 5.68 1.63 -1.88
C SER A 138 5.73 1.19 -0.41
N PRO A 139 5.29 -0.02 -0.03
CA PRO A 139 4.84 -1.15 -0.87
C PRO A 139 3.31 -1.20 -1.15
N GLY A 140 2.61 -0.08 -1.05
CA GLY A 140 1.16 0.04 -1.27
C GLY A 140 0.76 -0.12 -2.74
N ASN A 141 -0.33 -0.84 -2.96
CA ASN A 141 -0.93 -1.12 -4.26
C ASN A 141 -2.31 -0.45 -4.33
N SER A 142 -2.68 0.03 -5.51
CA SER A 142 -4.06 0.43 -5.79
C SER A 142 -4.99 -0.79 -5.93
N VAL A 143 -6.26 -0.55 -6.20
CA VAL A 143 -7.25 -1.60 -6.47
C VAL A 143 -7.75 -1.53 -7.91
N THR A 144 -8.53 -2.53 -8.31
CA THR A 144 -8.91 -2.77 -9.71
C THR A 144 -9.71 -1.64 -10.32
N SER A 145 -10.74 -1.16 -9.64
CA SER A 145 -11.57 -0.10 -10.16
C SER A 145 -12.38 0.57 -9.06
N THR A 146 -13.09 1.61 -9.46
CA THR A 146 -14.05 2.35 -8.65
C THR A 146 -15.32 2.61 -9.43
N VAL A 147 -16.42 2.74 -8.71
CA VAL A 147 -17.68 3.28 -9.21
C VAL A 147 -18.08 4.46 -8.32
N LEU A 148 -18.10 5.66 -8.91
CA LEU A 148 -18.80 6.79 -8.32
C LEU A 148 -20.30 6.56 -8.54
N VAL A 149 -21.03 6.36 -7.45
CA VAL A 149 -22.42 5.95 -7.52
C VAL A 149 -23.35 7.16 -7.58
N TRP A 150 -23.09 8.19 -6.76
CA TRP A 150 -23.94 9.37 -6.73
C TRP A 150 -23.20 10.61 -6.20
N ASN A 151 -23.46 11.76 -6.83
CA ASN A 151 -22.91 13.08 -6.53
C ASN A 151 -21.37 13.15 -6.51
N LYS A 152 -20.79 14.35 -6.39
CA LYS A 152 -19.34 14.51 -6.23
C LYS A 152 -18.93 14.09 -4.81
N LEU A 153 -18.03 13.11 -4.68
CA LEU A 153 -17.39 12.80 -3.40
C LEU A 153 -16.60 14.03 -2.92
N ILE A 154 -16.93 14.53 -1.73
CA ILE A 154 -16.37 15.78 -1.20
C ILE A 154 -15.11 15.51 -0.37
N ASP A 155 -15.04 14.36 0.31
CA ASP A 155 -13.86 13.98 1.06
C ASP A 155 -12.98 12.97 0.31
N THR A 156 -11.86 12.63 0.94
CA THR A 156 -10.83 11.76 0.41
C THR A 156 -10.76 10.48 1.24
N THR A 157 -11.85 9.74 1.43
CA THR A 157 -11.76 8.43 2.06
C THR A 157 -10.74 7.56 1.34
N TRP A 158 -9.80 7.02 2.11
CA TRP A 158 -8.93 5.96 1.66
C TRP A 158 -8.71 4.95 2.80
N THR A 159 -8.55 3.68 2.42
CA THR A 159 -8.50 2.55 3.34
C THR A 159 -7.36 1.61 2.94
N PRO A 160 -6.19 1.68 3.59
CA PRO A 160 -5.17 0.66 3.51
C PRO A 160 -5.67 -0.64 4.15
N LEU A 161 -5.43 -1.74 3.47
CA LEU A 161 -5.83 -3.08 3.88
C LEU A 161 -4.65 -4.05 3.69
N LYS A 162 -4.36 -4.81 4.75
CA LYS A 162 -3.29 -5.79 4.84
C LYS A 162 -3.84 -7.19 5.12
N PHE A 163 -3.02 -8.19 4.83
CA PHE A 163 -3.30 -9.58 5.09
C PHE A 163 -2.20 -10.21 5.93
N LEU A 164 -2.59 -11.05 6.89
CA LEU A 164 -1.70 -11.92 7.64
C LEU A 164 -2.32 -13.32 7.73
N ARG A 165 -1.53 -14.32 8.11
CA ARG A 165 -2.06 -15.65 8.44
C ARG A 165 -1.40 -16.27 9.67
N ILE A 166 -2.14 -17.12 10.37
CA ILE A 166 -1.61 -18.06 11.37
C ILE A 166 -2.27 -19.42 11.12
N GLY A 167 -1.48 -20.42 10.71
CA GLY A 167 -2.03 -21.71 10.30
C GLY A 167 -3.07 -21.54 9.19
N ASN A 168 -4.29 -22.06 9.42
CA ASN A 168 -5.45 -21.93 8.52
C ASN A 168 -6.30 -20.67 8.76
N LYS A 169 -5.89 -19.75 9.64
CA LYS A 169 -6.61 -18.51 9.89
C LYS A 169 -6.02 -17.40 9.01
N LEU A 170 -6.85 -16.85 8.13
CA LEU A 170 -6.56 -15.67 7.33
C LEU A 170 -7.06 -14.45 8.10
N TYR A 171 -6.20 -13.43 8.25
CA TYR A 171 -6.53 -12.16 8.88
C TYR A 171 -6.49 -11.06 7.85
N ILE A 172 -7.48 -10.18 7.88
CA ILE A 172 -7.58 -8.97 7.09
C ILE A 172 -7.70 -7.81 8.06
N GLY A 173 -6.75 -6.88 8.01
CA GLY A 173 -6.71 -5.70 8.86
C GLY A 173 -6.73 -4.44 8.01
N PHE A 174 -7.59 -3.48 8.34
CA PHE A 174 -7.70 -2.25 7.57
C PHE A 174 -8.03 -1.02 8.42
N SER A 175 -7.61 0.12 7.91
CA SER A 175 -7.70 1.40 8.61
C SER A 175 -8.31 2.44 7.66
N SER A 176 -9.57 2.79 7.84
CA SER A 176 -10.24 3.80 7.03
C SER A 176 -10.00 5.21 7.58
N TYR A 177 -9.67 6.15 6.68
CA TYR A 177 -9.52 7.58 6.97
C TYR A 177 -10.73 8.42 6.54
N ASP A 178 -11.89 7.76 6.51
CA ASP A 178 -13.20 8.29 6.19
C ASP A 178 -13.61 9.50 7.06
N LYS A 179 -14.30 10.47 6.45
CA LYS A 179 -14.79 11.69 7.09
C LYS A 179 -16.29 11.70 7.34
N GLN A 180 -17.05 10.69 6.90
CA GLN A 180 -18.47 10.49 7.12
C GLN A 180 -18.82 9.00 7.31
N VAL A 181 -18.60 8.44 8.50
CA VAL A 181 -18.87 7.02 8.72
C VAL A 181 -20.36 6.79 8.91
N CYS A 182 -21.02 6.05 8.02
CA CYS A 182 -22.45 5.86 8.09
C CYS A 182 -23.01 4.54 7.53
N LYS A 183 -24.28 4.33 7.86
CA LYS A 183 -25.17 3.38 7.23
C LYS A 183 -25.74 4.02 5.98
N PHE A 184 -25.88 3.24 4.90
CA PHE A 184 -26.45 3.71 3.65
C PHE A 184 -28.00 3.73 3.67
N GLY A 185 -28.58 4.65 4.44
CA GLY A 185 -30.03 4.89 4.43
C GLY A 185 -30.84 3.69 4.92
N ASP A 186 -31.82 3.26 4.12
CA ASP A 186 -32.63 2.05 4.29
C ASP A 186 -32.04 0.82 3.58
N SER A 187 -30.88 0.96 2.93
CA SER A 187 -30.15 -0.16 2.34
C SER A 187 -29.61 -1.10 3.43
N TRP A 188 -29.32 -2.33 3.01
CA TRP A 188 -28.57 -3.28 3.81
C TRP A 188 -27.07 -2.96 3.84
N GLU A 189 -26.59 -1.99 3.07
CA GLU A 189 -25.16 -1.63 3.00
C GLU A 189 -24.81 -0.45 3.94
N GLY A 190 -23.52 -0.15 4.06
CA GLY A 190 -22.95 0.96 4.83
C GLY A 190 -21.43 0.94 4.71
N ASP A 191 -20.76 1.84 5.42
CA ASP A 191 -19.30 1.93 5.43
C ASP A 191 -18.63 0.63 5.84
N GLY A 192 -17.71 0.13 5.01
CA GLY A 192 -16.90 -1.04 5.37
C GLY A 192 -16.62 -2.01 4.24
N LEU A 193 -16.17 -3.21 4.66
CA LEU A 193 -15.70 -4.28 3.81
C LEU A 193 -16.84 -5.23 3.42
N PHE A 194 -16.94 -5.50 2.14
CA PHE A 194 -17.77 -6.54 1.55
C PHE A 194 -16.87 -7.43 0.70
N MET A 195 -16.87 -8.73 0.94
CA MET A 195 -15.98 -9.62 0.20
C MET A 195 -16.56 -10.99 -0.07
N LYS A 196 -16.05 -11.62 -1.14
CA LYS A 196 -16.19 -13.05 -1.35
C LYS A 196 -14.84 -13.73 -1.35
N ILE A 197 -14.81 -14.95 -0.82
CA ILE A 197 -13.69 -15.88 -0.87
C ILE A 197 -14.18 -17.20 -1.46
N LYS A 198 -13.34 -17.85 -2.28
CA LYS A 198 -13.61 -19.21 -2.73
C LYS A 198 -13.36 -20.20 -1.60
N ASP A 199 -14.27 -21.15 -1.40
CA ASP A 199 -14.01 -22.33 -0.57
C ASP A 199 -13.13 -23.36 -1.31
N ALA A 200 -12.74 -24.44 -0.64
CA ALA A 200 -11.93 -25.49 -1.26
C ALA A 200 -12.62 -26.20 -2.44
N GLY A 201 -13.95 -26.10 -2.55
CA GLY A 201 -14.75 -26.58 -3.68
C GLY A 201 -14.97 -25.54 -4.78
N GLY A 202 -14.35 -24.36 -4.70
CA GLY A 202 -14.48 -23.28 -5.67
C GLY A 202 -15.80 -22.50 -5.59
N GLN A 203 -16.58 -22.67 -4.52
CA GLN A 203 -17.83 -21.95 -4.30
C GLN A 203 -17.58 -20.63 -3.59
N ASP A 204 -18.38 -19.62 -3.93
CA ASP A 204 -18.33 -18.30 -3.29
C ASP A 204 -18.87 -18.37 -1.86
N LYS A 205 -18.11 -17.83 -0.91
CA LYS A 205 -18.55 -17.55 0.47
C LYS A 205 -18.38 -16.07 0.75
N GLU A 206 -19.36 -15.49 1.43
CA GLU A 206 -19.45 -14.04 1.64
C GLU A 206 -19.14 -13.68 3.09
N TYR A 207 -18.38 -12.60 3.26
CA TYR A 207 -18.06 -12.01 4.55
C TYR A 207 -18.23 -10.50 4.46
N LYS A 208 -18.74 -9.90 5.54
CA LYS A 208 -18.93 -8.45 5.64
C LYS A 208 -18.45 -7.96 7.00
N LEU A 209 -17.85 -6.78 7.01
CA LEU A 209 -17.46 -6.07 8.22
C LEU A 209 -17.67 -4.57 8.01
N TYR A 210 -18.80 -4.06 8.52
CA TYR A 210 -19.40 -2.82 8.01
C TYR A 210 -20.41 -2.17 8.97
N PHE A 211 -20.70 -0.87 8.81
CA PHE A 211 -21.62 -0.10 9.64
C PHE A 211 -23.04 -0.13 9.07
N ASN A 212 -23.85 -1.08 9.52
CA ASN A 212 -25.23 -1.25 9.03
C ASN A 212 -26.31 -1.01 10.10
N ALA A 213 -25.91 -0.89 11.36
CA ALA A 213 -26.84 -0.75 12.46
C ALA A 213 -27.51 0.64 12.48
N ALA A 214 -28.81 0.66 12.73
CA ALA A 214 -29.59 1.89 12.83
C ALA A 214 -29.39 2.60 14.17
N GLY A 215 -29.58 3.93 14.16
CA GLY A 215 -29.38 4.80 15.32
C GLY A 215 -28.05 5.54 15.29
N PRO A 216 -27.86 6.53 16.18
CA PRO A 216 -26.61 7.29 16.24
C PRO A 216 -25.49 6.50 16.90
N ASN A 217 -24.26 6.71 16.42
CA ASN A 217 -23.01 6.21 16.98
C ASN A 217 -22.95 4.68 17.20
N THR A 218 -23.49 3.91 16.25
CA THR A 218 -23.51 2.46 16.34
C THR A 218 -22.13 1.82 16.20
N ASN A 219 -22.06 0.51 16.45
CA ASN A 219 -20.84 -0.28 16.27
C ASN A 219 -20.88 -1.01 14.93
N MET A 220 -19.69 -1.37 14.45
CA MET A 220 -19.52 -2.16 13.24
C MET A 220 -20.12 -3.56 13.41
N VAL A 221 -20.69 -4.10 12.34
CA VAL A 221 -21.36 -5.40 12.29
C VAL A 221 -20.52 -6.37 11.49
N TYR A 222 -20.36 -7.59 12.00
CA TYR A 222 -19.75 -8.72 11.31
C TYR A 222 -20.83 -9.69 10.83
N GLU A 223 -20.74 -10.10 9.56
CA GLU A 223 -21.59 -11.14 8.98
C GLU A 223 -20.76 -12.12 8.16
N ALA A 224 -21.16 -13.40 8.19
CA ALA A 224 -20.58 -14.46 7.38
C ALA A 224 -21.66 -15.39 6.83
N SER A 225 -21.50 -15.82 5.58
CA SER A 225 -22.40 -16.79 4.95
C SER A 225 -22.19 -18.22 5.45
N VAL A 226 -21.10 -18.47 6.22
CA VAL A 226 -20.79 -19.77 6.80
C VAL A 226 -20.74 -19.61 8.32
N ALA A 227 -21.50 -20.43 9.04
CA ALA A 227 -21.54 -20.35 10.49
C ALA A 227 -20.19 -20.75 11.10
N ASN A 228 -19.75 -20.03 12.13
CA ASN A 228 -18.52 -20.28 12.89
C ASN A 228 -17.22 -20.31 12.05
N SER A 229 -17.22 -19.66 10.88
CA SER A 229 -16.06 -19.64 9.99
C SER A 229 -15.19 -18.39 10.13
N GLY A 230 -15.50 -17.50 11.08
CA GLY A 230 -14.73 -16.28 11.27
C GLY A 230 -15.22 -15.41 12.42
N ALA A 231 -14.58 -14.26 12.55
CA ALA A 231 -14.93 -13.20 13.50
C ALA A 231 -14.48 -11.86 12.92
N GLY A 232 -15.18 -10.78 13.24
CA GLY A 232 -14.76 -9.44 12.83
C GLY A 232 -15.14 -8.38 13.86
N VAL A 233 -14.27 -7.40 14.05
CA VAL A 233 -14.43 -6.30 15.00
C VAL A 233 -13.92 -5.01 14.37
N GLY A 234 -14.62 -3.90 14.61
CA GLY A 234 -14.21 -2.56 14.21
C GLY A 234 -14.17 -1.59 15.38
N VAL A 235 -13.19 -0.70 15.40
CA VAL A 235 -12.97 0.32 16.42
C VAL A 235 -13.05 1.69 15.77
N LYS A 236 -13.96 2.53 16.29
CA LYS A 236 -14.07 3.94 15.89
C LYS A 236 -12.88 4.71 16.44
N ARG A 237 -12.27 5.55 15.61
CA ARG A 237 -11.24 6.48 16.11
C ARG A 237 -11.89 7.55 16.99
N PRO A 238 -11.15 8.12 17.96
CA PRO A 238 -11.63 9.25 18.74
C PRO A 238 -12.15 10.36 17.83
N GLY A 239 -13.35 10.87 18.10
CA GLY A 239 -13.99 11.90 17.28
C GLY A 239 -14.91 11.36 16.16
N THR A 240 -14.92 10.06 15.88
CA THR A 240 -15.87 9.45 14.94
C THR A 240 -17.22 9.18 15.61
N ILE A 241 -18.31 9.68 15.05
CA ILE A 241 -19.68 9.44 15.51
C ILE A 241 -20.50 8.91 14.33
N VAL A 242 -20.65 7.58 14.27
CA VAL A 242 -21.34 6.91 13.15
C VAL A 242 -22.77 7.43 12.97
N ASN A 243 -23.20 7.61 11.73
CA ASN A 243 -24.52 8.14 11.36
C ASN A 243 -24.77 9.60 11.81
N ASP A 244 -23.73 10.36 12.15
CA ASP A 244 -23.84 11.80 12.41
C ASP A 244 -23.36 12.61 11.20
N THR A 245 -24.31 13.10 10.41
CA THR A 245 -24.02 13.86 9.19
C THR A 245 -23.65 15.33 9.45
N THR A 246 -23.46 15.73 10.71
CA THR A 246 -23.21 17.13 11.10
C THR A 246 -21.77 17.42 11.48
N GLN A 247 -20.94 16.39 11.61
CA GLN A 247 -19.54 16.51 12.00
C GLN A 247 -18.62 15.77 11.04
N VAL A 248 -17.33 16.05 11.10
CA VAL A 248 -16.28 15.37 10.34
C VAL A 248 -15.68 14.26 11.20
N ASP A 249 -15.70 13.04 10.69
CA ASP A 249 -15.17 11.87 11.38
C ASP A 249 -13.65 11.69 11.16
N ASN A 250 -13.05 10.88 12.04
CA ASN A 250 -11.64 10.48 11.94
C ASN A 250 -11.46 9.09 11.32
N GLY A 251 -12.55 8.45 10.94
CA GLY A 251 -12.61 7.10 10.40
C GLY A 251 -12.55 6.03 11.49
N TYR A 252 -12.03 4.86 11.14
CA TYR A 252 -12.07 3.67 11.98
C TYR A 252 -10.99 2.65 11.58
N THR A 253 -10.72 1.70 12.46
CA THR A 253 -9.90 0.52 12.18
C THR A 253 -10.76 -0.73 12.32
N ALA A 254 -10.38 -1.81 11.64
CA ALA A 254 -11.15 -3.05 11.67
C ALA A 254 -10.27 -4.27 11.35
N GLU A 255 -10.67 -5.39 11.94
CA GLU A 255 -10.04 -6.70 11.75
C GLU A 255 -11.09 -7.76 11.47
N LEU A 256 -10.78 -8.62 10.50
CA LEU A 256 -11.56 -9.79 10.12
C LEU A 256 -10.65 -11.01 10.12
N MET A 257 -11.07 -12.08 10.78
CA MET A 257 -10.48 -13.41 10.68
C MET A 257 -11.43 -14.36 9.97
N ILE A 258 -10.88 -15.13 9.04
CA ILE A 258 -11.57 -16.22 8.32
C ILE A 258 -10.80 -17.52 8.58
N ASP A 259 -11.51 -18.52 9.10
CA ASP A 259 -10.98 -19.86 9.30
C ASP A 259 -11.12 -20.68 8.00
N LEU A 260 -10.01 -20.81 7.28
CA LEU A 260 -9.94 -21.53 6.02
C LEU A 260 -10.22 -23.03 6.21
N ALA A 261 -9.97 -23.59 7.39
CA ALA A 261 -10.28 -25.00 7.65
C ALA A 261 -11.80 -25.26 7.57
N VAL A 262 -12.60 -24.33 8.08
CA VAL A 262 -14.07 -24.38 8.00
C VAL A 262 -14.56 -24.24 6.56
N LEU A 263 -13.78 -23.59 5.69
CA LEU A 263 -14.02 -23.51 4.25
C LEU A 263 -13.51 -24.74 3.48
N GLY A 264 -13.11 -25.81 4.17
CA GLY A 264 -12.70 -27.07 3.57
C GLY A 264 -11.23 -27.16 3.17
N TYR A 265 -10.41 -26.15 3.49
CA TYR A 265 -8.97 -26.21 3.28
C TYR A 265 -8.31 -27.07 4.38
N THR A 266 -7.94 -28.30 4.04
CA THR A 266 -7.41 -29.30 5.00
C THR A 266 -5.92 -29.10 5.32
N THR A 267 -5.18 -28.47 4.41
CA THR A 267 -3.86 -27.87 4.64
C THR A 267 -3.94 -26.39 4.28
N PRO A 268 -3.11 -25.49 4.86
CA PRO A 268 -3.05 -24.12 4.38
C PRO A 268 -2.82 -24.15 2.87
N PRO A 269 -3.77 -23.65 2.06
CA PRO A 269 -3.61 -23.74 0.62
C PRO A 269 -2.48 -22.82 0.21
N GLN A 270 -1.81 -23.10 -0.90
CA GLN A 270 -0.80 -22.17 -1.43
C GLN A 270 -1.43 -20.84 -1.84
N THR A 271 -2.69 -20.86 -2.26
CA THR A 271 -3.43 -19.69 -2.69
C THR A 271 -4.90 -19.77 -2.27
N VAL A 272 -5.51 -18.60 -2.06
CA VAL A 272 -6.97 -18.46 -1.99
C VAL A 272 -7.42 -17.35 -2.94
N GLN A 273 -8.60 -17.50 -3.52
CA GLN A 273 -9.17 -16.50 -4.41
C GLN A 273 -10.16 -15.63 -3.65
N VAL A 274 -10.03 -14.32 -3.79
CA VAL A 274 -10.90 -13.33 -3.14
C VAL A 274 -11.34 -12.24 -4.13
N MET A 275 -12.45 -11.60 -3.83
CA MET A 275 -12.81 -10.29 -4.36
C MET A 275 -13.31 -9.45 -3.20
N MET A 276 -13.03 -8.14 -3.20
CA MET A 276 -13.34 -7.28 -2.07
C MET A 276 -13.74 -5.91 -2.54
N ASN A 277 -14.64 -5.29 -1.79
CA ASN A 277 -15.17 -3.96 -1.99
C ASN A 277 -15.12 -3.19 -0.66
N ILE A 278 -14.68 -1.94 -0.72
CA ILE A 278 -14.90 -0.95 0.33
C ILE A 278 -15.94 0.02 -0.21
N PHE A 279 -17.06 0.12 0.50
CA PHE A 279 -18.11 1.08 0.21
C PHE A 279 -18.02 2.24 1.21
N ASP A 280 -18.19 3.44 0.67
CA ASP A 280 -18.03 4.76 1.30
C ASP A 280 -19.26 5.62 0.94
N PRO A 281 -20.40 5.42 1.61
CA PRO A 281 -21.53 6.34 1.56
C PRO A 281 -21.29 7.52 2.51
N ASP A 282 -21.44 8.75 2.01
CA ASP A 282 -21.35 9.96 2.84
C ASP A 282 -22.73 10.58 3.07
N PHE A 283 -22.90 11.21 4.23
CA PHE A 283 -24.09 11.96 4.62
C PHE A 283 -25.38 11.12 4.65
N TYR A 284 -25.27 9.80 4.77
CA TYR A 284 -26.41 8.93 5.01
C TYR A 284 -26.58 8.65 6.51
N HIS A 285 -27.80 8.29 6.90
CA HIS A 285 -28.09 7.66 8.19
C HIS A 285 -29.41 6.88 8.10
N ALA A 286 -29.71 6.10 9.14
CA ALA A 286 -30.90 5.28 9.20
C ALA A 286 -32.20 6.10 9.01
N GLY A 287 -33.04 5.68 8.06
CA GLY A 287 -34.31 6.34 7.74
C GLY A 287 -34.26 7.25 6.51
N MET A 288 -33.08 7.50 5.94
CA MET A 288 -32.96 8.09 4.61
C MET A 288 -33.23 7.03 3.53
N THR A 289 -33.83 7.45 2.40
CA THR A 289 -34.00 6.57 1.24
C THR A 289 -32.64 6.33 0.58
N SER A 290 -32.19 5.08 0.56
CA SER A 290 -31.02 4.67 -0.21
C SER A 290 -31.23 4.97 -1.69
N TRP A 291 -30.15 5.34 -2.38
CA TRP A 291 -30.19 5.73 -3.80
C TRP A 291 -31.06 6.97 -4.08
N GLY A 292 -31.36 7.75 -3.05
CA GLY A 292 -32.03 9.03 -3.16
C GLY A 292 -31.11 10.13 -3.68
N THR A 293 -31.53 11.39 -3.54
CA THR A 293 -30.77 12.55 -4.03
C THR A 293 -29.77 13.12 -3.00
N VAL A 294 -29.75 12.58 -1.78
CA VAL A 294 -28.89 13.03 -0.67
C VAL A 294 -27.55 12.27 -0.69
N GLY A 295 -26.49 12.90 -0.19
CA GLY A 295 -25.19 12.27 0.01
C GLY A 295 -24.29 12.14 -1.23
N SER A 296 -23.09 11.62 -1.00
CA SER A 296 -22.15 11.13 -2.00
C SER A 296 -21.89 9.65 -1.76
N MET A 297 -21.56 8.89 -2.80
CA MET A 297 -21.37 7.45 -2.66
C MET A 297 -20.28 6.97 -3.59
N HIS A 298 -19.33 6.21 -3.03
CA HIS A 298 -18.21 5.70 -3.79
C HIS A 298 -17.87 4.27 -3.40
N LYS A 299 -17.74 3.38 -4.39
CA LYS A 299 -17.33 1.98 -4.18
C LYS A 299 -16.00 1.74 -4.83
N THR A 300 -15.07 1.14 -4.11
CA THR A 300 -13.78 0.74 -4.66
C THR A 300 -13.55 -0.74 -4.45
N PHE A 301 -13.03 -1.44 -5.45
CA PHE A 301 -12.95 -2.90 -5.40
C PHE A 301 -11.68 -3.47 -6.01
N TRP A 302 -11.22 -4.59 -5.45
CA TRP A 302 -10.14 -5.43 -5.95
C TRP A 302 -10.72 -6.75 -6.46
N GLY A 303 -10.51 -7.03 -7.74
CA GLY A 303 -11.23 -8.06 -8.49
C GLY A 303 -12.48 -7.48 -9.15
N SER A 304 -13.62 -7.60 -8.50
CA SER A 304 -14.90 -7.05 -8.98
C SER A 304 -15.80 -6.70 -7.80
N GLU A 305 -16.77 -5.81 -8.00
CA GLU A 305 -17.75 -5.49 -6.96
C GLU A 305 -18.58 -6.72 -6.60
N TRP A 306 -19.21 -7.36 -7.59
CA TRP A 306 -20.01 -8.58 -7.43
C TRP A 306 -19.93 -9.54 -8.63
N GLY A 307 -18.90 -9.37 -9.47
CA GLY A 307 -18.74 -10.09 -10.73
C GLY A 307 -18.01 -11.42 -10.61
N SER A 308 -17.43 -11.86 -11.72
CA SER A 308 -16.65 -13.11 -11.80
C SER A 308 -15.14 -12.90 -11.70
N SER A 309 -14.66 -11.65 -11.58
CA SER A 309 -13.23 -11.37 -11.47
C SER A 309 -12.79 -11.48 -10.01
N PHE A 310 -11.99 -12.49 -9.73
CA PHE A 310 -11.32 -12.70 -8.44
C PHE A 310 -9.84 -12.35 -8.58
N ARG A 311 -9.19 -12.16 -7.44
CA ARG A 311 -7.76 -11.93 -7.26
C ARG A 311 -7.20 -13.00 -6.31
N THR A 312 -5.89 -13.15 -6.30
CA THR A 312 -5.24 -14.24 -5.58
C THR A 312 -4.50 -13.73 -4.35
N LEU A 313 -4.74 -14.35 -3.20
CA LEU A 313 -3.87 -14.24 -2.05
C LEU A 313 -2.91 -15.42 -2.06
N ASN A 314 -1.61 -15.16 -2.19
CA ASN A 314 -0.57 -16.18 -2.11
C ASN A 314 -0.21 -16.40 -0.65
N LEU A 315 -0.61 -17.52 -0.07
CA LEU A 315 -0.32 -17.83 1.33
C LEU A 315 1.11 -18.35 1.44
N THR A 316 2.04 -17.43 1.73
CA THR A 316 3.47 -17.75 1.74
C THR A 316 3.85 -18.48 3.02
N ASN A 317 4.94 -19.25 2.98
CA ASN A 317 5.59 -19.79 4.19
C ASN A 317 6.60 -18.81 4.80
N MET A 318 6.69 -17.59 4.26
CA MET A 318 7.53 -16.53 4.79
C MET A 318 6.84 -15.96 6.03
N SER A 319 7.56 -15.92 7.14
CA SER A 319 7.11 -15.20 8.32
C SER A 319 7.38 -13.71 8.15
N THR A 320 6.57 -12.88 8.81
CA THR A 320 6.94 -11.48 9.07
C THR A 320 8.35 -11.46 9.69
N PRO A 321 9.30 -10.71 9.10
CA PRO A 321 10.66 -10.60 9.63
C PRO A 321 10.68 -10.15 11.09
N VAL A 322 11.69 -10.62 11.80
CA VAL A 322 12.06 -10.07 13.10
C VAL A 322 12.57 -8.64 12.91
N GLU A 323 11.93 -7.70 13.57
CA GLU A 323 12.28 -6.28 13.53
C GLU A 323 12.99 -5.86 14.82
N LEU A 324 14.10 -5.12 14.70
CA LEU A 324 14.78 -4.50 15.84
C LEU A 324 14.04 -3.22 16.22
N THR A 325 13.54 -3.14 17.45
CA THR A 325 12.97 -1.90 18.01
C THR A 325 14.04 -1.03 18.67
N LEU A 326 15.13 -1.64 19.11
CA LEU A 326 16.28 -0.95 19.67
C LEU A 326 17.55 -1.71 19.31
N PHE A 327 18.58 -0.99 18.91
CA PHE A 327 19.94 -1.52 18.80
C PHE A 327 20.91 -0.45 19.31
N THR A 328 21.68 -0.79 20.34
CA THR A 328 22.66 0.10 20.96
C THR A 328 24.00 -0.60 21.04
N ALA A 329 25.06 0.18 20.88
CA ALA A 329 26.44 -0.27 21.03
C ALA A 329 27.17 0.69 21.97
N LYS A 330 27.89 0.14 22.95
CA LYS A 330 28.68 0.93 23.91
C LYS A 330 30.07 0.33 24.10
N ALA A 331 31.09 1.18 24.03
CA ALA A 331 32.44 0.78 24.40
C ALA A 331 32.56 0.70 25.94
N VAL A 332 32.91 -0.48 26.46
CA VAL A 332 33.08 -0.73 27.90
C VAL A 332 34.35 -1.52 28.13
N ASN A 333 35.33 -0.92 28.82
CA ASN A 333 36.60 -1.56 29.21
C ASN A 333 37.36 -2.23 28.04
N GLY A 334 37.39 -1.59 26.86
CA GLY A 334 38.04 -2.14 25.68
C GLY A 334 37.22 -3.19 24.91
N ASN A 335 36.01 -3.50 25.37
CA ASN A 335 35.03 -4.34 24.66
C ASN A 335 33.90 -3.49 24.06
N VAL A 336 33.13 -4.08 23.14
CA VAL A 336 31.86 -3.51 22.66
C VAL A 336 30.73 -4.31 23.28
N GLU A 337 29.91 -3.65 24.08
CA GLU A 337 28.65 -4.18 24.58
C GLU A 337 27.55 -3.81 23.59
N LEU A 338 26.86 -4.82 23.07
CA LEU A 338 25.72 -4.66 22.18
C LEU A 338 24.46 -5.01 22.96
N SER A 339 23.45 -4.15 22.89
CA SER A 339 22.15 -4.40 23.50
C SER A 339 21.07 -4.10 22.49
N TRP A 340 20.18 -5.06 22.29
CA TRP A 340 19.09 -4.92 21.35
C TRP A 340 17.77 -5.40 21.94
N THR A 341 16.69 -4.93 21.34
CA THR A 341 15.33 -5.39 21.60
C THR A 341 14.65 -5.55 20.26
N THR A 342 13.86 -6.60 20.14
CA THR A 342 13.08 -6.91 18.94
C THR A 342 11.60 -6.65 19.19
N ALA A 343 10.86 -6.32 18.14
CA ALA A 343 9.39 -6.25 18.17
C ALA A 343 8.77 -7.64 18.27
N SER A 344 9.45 -8.65 17.73
CA SER A 344 9.08 -10.05 17.74
C SER A 344 10.33 -10.91 17.74
N GLU A 345 10.35 -12.00 18.52
CA GLU A 345 11.51 -12.90 18.57
C GLU A 345 11.11 -14.38 18.59
N SER A 346 10.45 -14.82 17.52
CA SER A 346 10.19 -16.24 17.31
C SER A 346 10.79 -16.71 15.98
N ASN A 347 11.34 -17.92 15.98
CA ASN A 347 11.92 -18.58 14.80
C ASN A 347 13.04 -17.79 14.07
N ASN A 348 13.87 -17.05 14.80
CA ASN A 348 15.09 -16.46 14.25
C ASN A 348 16.31 -17.35 14.55
N ALA A 349 17.31 -17.30 13.66
CA ALA A 349 18.61 -17.96 13.88
C ALA A 349 19.63 -17.05 14.61
N GLY A 350 19.22 -15.82 14.96
CA GLY A 350 20.06 -14.75 15.46
C GLY A 350 20.32 -13.65 14.43
N PHE A 351 21.10 -12.65 14.84
CA PHE A 351 21.61 -11.58 13.97
C PHE A 351 23.08 -11.83 13.65
N GLN A 352 23.46 -11.63 12.40
CA GLN A 352 24.87 -11.55 12.03
C GLN A 352 25.37 -10.13 12.31
N ILE A 353 26.43 -10.02 13.08
CA ILE A 353 27.03 -8.74 13.46
C ILE A 353 28.28 -8.54 12.62
N GLU A 354 28.28 -7.48 11.83
CA GLU A 354 29.42 -7.12 10.98
C GLU A 354 30.05 -5.83 11.50
N ARG A 355 31.38 -5.79 11.50
CA ARG A 355 32.16 -4.62 11.89
C ARG A 355 32.73 -3.98 10.63
N SER A 356 32.29 -2.77 10.29
CA SER A 356 32.99 -1.93 9.31
C SER A 356 34.35 -1.49 9.87
N ILE A 357 35.37 -1.52 9.02
CA ILE A 357 36.75 -1.10 9.33
C ILE A 357 37.02 0.35 8.90
N ASP A 358 36.15 0.91 8.06
CA ASP A 358 36.26 2.22 7.43
C ASP A 358 35.22 3.23 7.94
N GLY A 359 34.21 2.79 8.69
CA GLY A 359 33.17 3.64 9.27
C GLY A 359 32.29 4.34 8.23
N LEU A 360 32.23 3.80 7.01
CA LEU A 360 31.44 4.31 5.89
C LEU A 360 30.18 3.47 5.66
#